data_AF-Q1H439-F1
#
_entry.id   AF-Q1H439-F1
#
_cell.length_a   1.000
_cell.length_b   1.000
_cell.length_c   1.000
_cell.angle_alpha   90.00
_cell.angle_beta   90.00
_cell.angle_gamma   90.00
#
_symmetry.space_group_name_H-M   'P 1'
#
loop_
_entity.id
_entity.type
_entity.pdbx_description
1 polymer ?
#
loop_
_entity_poly.entity_id
_entity_poly.type
_entity_poly.pdbx_seq_one_letter_code
_entity_poly.pdbx_strand_id
1 'polypeptide(L)'
;MRTSVYFLLFLSLTQTGCGIGGHWMNGNPFREPVKPYIDYWEKEGMTEESRLNDWAACEGSENGTFSWKVKQQFPDETDEAARMRQEHAFQRCLIRSGYRYMGNCSSEYMKARPLCGAP
;
A
#
# COMPACT_ATOMS: atom_id res chain seq x y z
N MET A 1 -64.60 12.54 15.50
CA MET A 1 -63.29 13.07 15.97
C MET A 1 -62.68 12.12 17.00
N ARG A 2 -62.12 10.98 16.59
CA ARG A 2 -61.44 10.06 17.53
C ARG A 2 -60.32 9.27 16.87
N THR A 3 -60.37 9.07 15.55
CA THR A 3 -59.32 8.39 14.75
C THR A 3 -58.09 9.25 14.45
N SER A 4 -58.20 10.59 14.37
CA SER A 4 -57.04 11.47 14.10
C SER A 4 -56.06 11.61 15.26
N VAL A 5 -56.50 11.38 16.51
CA VAL A 5 -55.64 11.55 17.68
C VAL A 5 -54.68 10.37 17.83
N TYR A 6 -55.11 9.15 17.50
CA TYR A 6 -54.26 7.96 17.53
C TYR A 6 -53.18 7.96 16.44
N PHE A 7 -53.49 8.53 15.27
CA PHE A 7 -52.52 8.61 14.17
C PHE A 7 -51.37 9.57 14.48
N LEU A 8 -51.64 10.66 15.21
CA LEU A 8 -50.62 11.63 15.64
C LEU A 8 -49.78 11.13 16.82
N LEU A 9 -50.34 10.29 17.69
CA LEU A 9 -49.61 9.66 18.81
C LEU A 9 -48.64 8.56 18.36
N PHE A 10 -48.92 7.88 17.25
CA PHE A 10 -47.98 6.89 16.70
C PHE A 10 -46.77 7.52 16.00
N LEU A 11 -46.92 8.74 15.46
CA LEU A 11 -45.84 9.44 14.75
C LEU A 11 -44.80 10.08 15.68
N SER A 12 -45.13 10.32 16.96
CA SER A 12 -44.20 10.93 17.93
C SER A 12 -43.30 9.91 18.62
N LEU A 13 -43.69 8.62 18.63
CA LEU A 13 -42.89 7.53 19.22
C LEU A 13 -41.76 7.01 18.31
N THR A 14 -41.71 7.42 17.04
CA THR A 14 -40.65 7.02 16.10
C THR A 14 -39.48 8.01 16.04
N GLN A 15 -39.54 9.15 16.74
CA GLN A 15 -38.49 10.17 16.69
C GLN A 15 -37.49 10.15 17.86
N THR A 16 -37.64 9.25 18.84
CA THR A 16 -36.66 9.11 19.94
C THR A 16 -35.74 7.90 19.77
N GLY A 17 -35.54 7.46 18.53
CA GLY A 17 -34.68 6.34 18.16
C GLY A 17 -33.45 6.74 17.34
N CYS A 18 -32.71 7.78 17.74
CA CYS A 18 -31.32 7.97 17.32
C CYS A 18 -30.46 8.34 18.55
N GLY A 19 -30.60 7.54 19.61
CA GLY A 19 -29.57 7.42 20.63
C GLY A 19 -28.62 6.27 20.24
N ILE A 20 -27.31 6.56 20.32
CA ILE A 20 -26.15 5.65 20.36
C ILE A 20 -25.40 5.44 19.04
N GLY A 21 -24.16 5.98 19.03
CA GLY A 21 -23.05 5.58 18.16
C GLY A 21 -22.37 6.81 17.55
N GLY A 22 -21.42 7.49 18.18
CA GLY A 22 -20.48 7.04 19.18
C GLY A 22 -19.25 7.96 19.13
N HIS A 23 -18.35 7.67 20.04
CA HIS A 23 -17.05 8.27 20.22
C HIS A 23 -16.14 7.98 19.01
N TRP A 24 -16.32 8.64 17.86
CA TRP A 24 -15.68 8.22 16.59
C TRP A 24 -14.63 9.18 16.01
N MET A 25 -14.14 10.15 16.79
CA MET A 25 -13.05 11.04 16.34
C MET A 25 -11.91 11.12 17.37
N ASN A 26 -11.59 10.01 18.04
CA ASN A 26 -10.30 9.84 18.72
C ASN A 26 -9.21 9.28 17.78
N GLY A 27 -9.48 9.27 16.47
CA GLY A 27 -8.45 8.97 15.48
C GLY A 27 -7.54 10.17 15.33
N ASN A 28 -6.23 9.94 15.33
CA ASN A 28 -5.27 10.93 14.88
C ASN A 28 -5.63 11.32 13.43
N PRO A 29 -6.02 12.58 13.14
CA PRO A 29 -6.40 13.00 11.79
C PRO A 29 -5.20 13.07 10.84
N PHE A 30 -3.97 13.01 11.38
CA PHE A 30 -2.76 13.00 10.58
C PHE A 30 -2.54 11.61 9.99
N ARG A 31 -2.56 11.53 8.65
CA ARG A 31 -2.02 10.36 7.95
C ARG A 31 -0.55 10.24 8.32
N GLU A 32 -0.14 9.06 8.78
CA GLU A 32 1.27 8.77 8.91
C GLU A 32 1.97 9.02 7.57
N PRO A 33 3.16 9.65 7.58
CA PRO A 33 3.89 9.90 6.35
C PRO A 33 4.16 8.57 5.65
N VAL A 34 3.72 8.47 4.40
CA VAL A 34 3.98 7.28 3.57
C VAL A 34 5.48 7.23 3.33
N LYS A 35 6.13 6.20 3.88
CA LYS A 35 7.56 6.00 3.68
C LYS A 35 7.83 5.70 2.20
N PRO A 36 8.89 6.27 1.60
CA PRO A 36 9.28 5.91 0.23
C PRO A 36 9.63 4.42 0.17
N TYR A 37 9.52 3.83 -1.03
CA TYR A 37 9.65 2.39 -1.17
C TYR A 37 11.03 1.86 -0.74
N ILE A 38 12.08 2.64 -0.96
CA ILE A 38 13.46 2.35 -0.52
C ILE A 38 13.61 2.15 1.00
N ASP A 39 12.76 2.78 1.81
CA ASP A 39 12.83 2.68 3.27
C ASP A 39 12.29 1.36 3.81
N TYR A 40 11.67 0.54 2.97
CA TYR A 40 11.32 -0.84 3.29
C TYR A 40 12.44 -1.82 2.97
N TRP A 41 13.61 -1.37 2.53
CA TRP A 41 14.76 -2.22 2.20
C TRP A 41 15.95 -1.88 3.09
N GLU A 42 16.50 -2.90 3.73
CA GLU A 42 17.59 -2.77 4.69
C GLU A 42 18.81 -3.61 4.28
N LYS A 43 19.99 -3.01 4.42
CA LYS A 43 21.30 -3.64 4.27
C LYS A 43 22.22 -2.96 5.28
N GLU A 44 22.83 -3.75 6.15
CA GLU A 44 23.66 -3.23 7.26
C GLU A 44 24.86 -2.44 6.74
N GLY A 45 25.20 -1.35 7.44
CA GLY A 45 26.39 -0.54 7.14
C GLY A 45 26.29 0.38 5.92
N MET A 46 25.10 0.54 5.33
CA MET A 46 24.92 1.42 4.17
C MET A 46 24.68 2.88 4.58
N THR A 47 25.32 3.81 3.87
CA THR A 47 24.95 5.23 3.89
C THR A 47 23.72 5.48 3.01
N GLU A 48 23.03 6.60 3.20
CA GLU A 48 21.89 6.97 2.34
C GLU A 48 22.28 7.07 0.86
N GLU A 49 23.43 7.70 0.57
CA GLU A 49 23.95 7.84 -0.79
C GLU A 49 24.26 6.48 -1.43
N SER A 50 24.98 5.61 -0.71
CA SER A 50 25.28 4.26 -1.22
C SER A 50 24.02 3.44 -1.45
N ARG A 51 23.00 3.62 -0.59
CA ARG A 51 21.70 2.97 -0.75
C ARG A 51 20.96 3.45 -2.00
N LEU A 52 21.00 4.75 -2.30
CA LEU A 52 20.43 5.30 -3.53
C LEU A 52 21.19 4.86 -4.78
N ASN A 53 22.52 4.74 -4.70
CA ASN A 53 23.33 4.21 -5.80
C ASN A 53 23.00 2.74 -6.10
N ASP A 54 22.92 1.87 -5.08
CA ASP A 54 22.50 0.47 -5.23
C ASP A 54 21.06 0.39 -5.78
N TRP A 55 20.17 1.27 -5.33
CA TRP A 55 18.79 1.36 -5.82
C TRP A 55 18.72 1.69 -7.30
N ALA A 56 19.45 2.73 -7.73
CA ALA A 56 19.53 3.14 -9.13
C ALA A 56 20.21 2.08 -10.00
N ALA A 57 21.23 1.39 -9.48
CA ALA A 57 21.89 0.27 -10.16
C ALA A 57 20.91 -0.89 -10.45
N CYS A 58 19.91 -1.08 -9.59
CA CYS A 58 18.82 -2.03 -9.81
C CYS A 58 17.67 -1.50 -10.68
N GLU A 59 17.86 -0.37 -11.38
CA GLU A 59 16.86 0.32 -12.20
C GLU A 59 15.77 1.07 -11.44
N GLY A 60 15.96 1.30 -10.14
CA GLY A 60 15.09 2.19 -9.35
C GLY A 60 15.30 3.67 -9.67
N SER A 61 14.32 4.50 -9.30
CA SER A 61 14.40 5.96 -9.45
C SER A 61 15.27 6.59 -8.35
N GLU A 62 15.98 7.68 -8.67
CA GLU A 62 16.86 8.41 -7.74
C GLU A 62 16.15 8.98 -6.49
N ASN A 63 14.82 9.08 -6.52
CA ASN A 63 14.01 9.49 -5.37
C ASN A 63 13.55 8.32 -4.47
N GLY A 64 14.17 7.13 -4.62
CA GLY A 64 13.83 5.95 -3.81
C GLY A 64 12.48 5.31 -4.16
N THR A 65 11.93 5.64 -5.33
CA THR A 65 10.72 4.99 -5.88
C THR A 65 11.07 3.95 -6.94
N PHE A 66 10.10 3.11 -7.28
CA PHE A 66 10.18 2.23 -8.43
C PHE A 66 9.07 2.59 -9.43
N SER A 67 9.44 2.78 -10.69
CA SER A 67 8.53 3.00 -11.80
C SER A 67 8.93 2.07 -12.94
N TRP A 68 7.98 1.27 -13.42
CA TRP A 68 8.23 0.43 -14.58
C TRP A 68 8.42 1.30 -15.84
N LYS A 69 9.27 0.83 -16.74
CA LYS A 69 9.70 1.50 -17.95
C LYS A 69 8.87 1.00 -19.13
N VAL A 70 7.89 1.81 -19.55
CA VAL A 70 7.01 1.50 -20.69
C VAL A 70 7.79 1.17 -21.96
N LYS A 71 8.91 1.85 -22.20
CA LYS A 71 9.76 1.62 -23.38
C LYS A 71 10.47 0.25 -23.40
N GLN A 72 10.52 -0.46 -22.26
CA GLN A 72 11.09 -1.81 -22.16
C GLN A 72 10.00 -2.90 -22.22
N GLN A 73 8.78 -2.52 -22.60
CA GLN A 73 7.69 -3.45 -22.80
C GLN A 73 7.93 -4.30 -24.06
N PHE A 74 7.69 -5.61 -23.96
CA PHE A 74 7.72 -6.52 -25.09
C PHE A 74 6.47 -6.37 -25.98
N PRO A 75 6.56 -6.62 -27.29
CA PRO A 75 5.45 -6.39 -28.21
C PRO A 75 4.14 -7.11 -27.86
N ASP A 76 4.22 -8.32 -27.28
CA ASP A 76 3.07 -9.18 -27.00
C ASP A 76 2.69 -9.27 -25.50
N GLU A 77 3.30 -8.45 -24.65
CA GLU A 77 3.00 -8.47 -23.21
C GLU A 77 1.99 -7.37 -22.82
N THR A 78 1.10 -7.69 -21.88
CA THR A 78 0.21 -6.69 -21.28
C THR A 78 0.99 -5.74 -20.37
N ASP A 79 0.47 -4.54 -20.14
CA ASP A 79 1.08 -3.55 -19.23
C ASP A 79 1.31 -4.13 -17.83
N GLU A 80 0.36 -4.94 -17.34
CA GLU A 80 0.48 -5.60 -16.04
C GLU A 80 1.59 -6.66 -16.04
N ALA A 81 1.71 -7.45 -17.11
CA ALA A 81 2.78 -8.43 -17.23
C ALA A 81 4.16 -7.75 -17.31
N ALA A 82 4.26 -6.66 -18.08
CA ALA A 82 5.47 -5.84 -18.18
C ALA A 82 5.89 -5.27 -16.82
N ARG A 83 4.92 -4.65 -16.13
CA ARG A 83 5.11 -4.06 -14.80
C ARG A 83 5.58 -5.11 -13.80
N MET A 84 4.90 -6.26 -13.72
CA MET A 84 5.25 -7.34 -12.80
C MET A 84 6.63 -7.94 -13.12
N ARG A 85 6.95 -8.16 -14.39
CA ARG A 85 8.26 -8.66 -14.83
C ARG A 85 9.39 -7.73 -14.40
N GLN A 86 9.25 -6.43 -14.66
CA GLN A 86 10.24 -5.43 -14.29
C GLN A 86 10.36 -5.27 -12.78
N GLU A 87 9.23 -5.25 -12.07
CA GLU A 87 9.22 -5.16 -10.61
C GLU A 87 9.88 -6.37 -9.95
N HIS A 88 9.63 -7.59 -10.44
CA HIS A 88 10.27 -8.79 -9.94
C HIS A 88 11.77 -8.81 -10.24
N ALA A 89 12.19 -8.31 -11.41
CA ALA A 89 13.60 -8.16 -11.74
C ALA A 89 14.30 -7.16 -10.80
N PHE A 90 13.66 -6.02 -10.54
CA PHE A 90 14.12 -5.01 -9.58
C PHE A 90 14.28 -5.60 -8.17
N GLN A 91 13.26 -6.29 -7.65
CA GLN A 91 13.31 -6.91 -6.32
C GLN A 91 14.43 -7.95 -6.21
N ARG A 92 14.58 -8.82 -7.21
CA ARG A 92 15.66 -9.81 -7.23
C ARG A 92 17.05 -9.19 -7.30
N CYS A 93 17.20 -8.06 -7.99
CA CYS A 93 18.44 -7.31 -8.00
C CYS A 93 18.83 -6.85 -6.59
N LEU A 94 17.91 -6.21 -5.87
CA LEU A 94 18.15 -5.76 -4.50
C LEU A 94 18.50 -6.92 -3.55
N ILE A 95 17.75 -8.02 -3.64
CA ILE A 95 18.00 -9.23 -2.84
C ILE A 95 19.40 -9.79 -3.11
N ARG A 96 19.80 -9.89 -4.39
CA ARG A 96 21.14 -10.34 -4.79
C ARG A 96 22.24 -9.40 -4.30
N SER A 97 21.96 -8.10 -4.24
CA SER A 97 22.87 -7.08 -3.68
C SER A 97 22.94 -7.08 -2.16
N GLY A 98 22.20 -7.97 -1.48
CA GLY A 98 22.24 -8.18 -0.04
C GLY A 98 21.18 -7.41 0.76
N TYR A 99 20.22 -6.78 0.09
CA TYR A 99 19.10 -6.12 0.77
C TYR A 99 18.03 -7.10 1.23
N ARG A 100 17.39 -6.77 2.34
CA ARG A 100 16.22 -7.47 2.88
C ARG A 100 15.03 -6.55 2.90
N TYR A 101 13.88 -7.04 2.45
CA TYR A 101 12.62 -6.31 2.57
C TYR A 101 12.08 -6.43 4.00
N MET A 102 11.75 -5.29 4.60
CA MET A 102 11.29 -5.13 5.99
C MET A 102 9.80 -4.75 6.07
N GLY A 103 9.10 -4.69 4.93
CA GLY A 103 7.67 -4.43 4.89
C GLY A 103 6.82 -5.67 5.21
N ASN A 104 5.49 -5.50 5.11
CA ASN A 104 4.55 -6.54 5.47
C ASN A 104 4.38 -7.59 4.35
N CYS A 105 4.70 -8.85 4.67
CA CYS A 105 4.58 -10.02 3.79
C CYS A 105 3.39 -10.95 4.11
N SER A 106 2.41 -10.51 4.89
CA SER A 106 1.32 -11.37 5.39
C SER A 106 0.27 -11.75 4.34
N SER A 107 0.03 -10.90 3.34
CA SER A 107 -0.99 -11.15 2.32
C SER A 107 -0.51 -12.14 1.25
N GLU A 108 -1.44 -12.93 0.71
CA GLU A 108 -1.14 -13.85 -0.40
C GLU A 108 -0.54 -13.13 -1.61
N TYR A 109 -1.00 -11.91 -1.87
CA TYR A 109 -0.43 -11.04 -2.90
C TYR A 109 1.06 -10.74 -2.68
N MET A 110 1.45 -10.42 -1.45
CA MET A 110 2.84 -10.12 -1.12
C MET A 110 3.70 -11.38 -1.13
N LYS A 111 3.17 -12.51 -0.64
CA LYS A 111 3.87 -13.81 -0.66
C LYS A 111 4.22 -14.29 -2.07
N ALA A 112 3.49 -13.85 -3.10
CA ALA A 112 3.78 -14.17 -4.50
C ALA A 112 4.94 -13.35 -5.10
N ARG A 113 5.51 -12.39 -4.36
CA ARG A 113 6.55 -11.48 -4.84
C ARG A 113 7.95 -11.89 -4.35
N PRO A 114 9.01 -11.72 -5.16
CA PRO A 114 10.38 -12.04 -4.76
C PRO A 114 10.82 -11.42 -3.43
N LEU A 115 10.41 -10.18 -3.15
CA LEU A 115 10.73 -9.49 -1.89
C LEU A 115 10.26 -10.23 -0.62
N CYS A 116 9.26 -11.11 -0.73
CA CYS A 116 8.75 -11.94 0.37
C CYS A 116 9.16 -13.42 0.24
N GLY A 117 10.14 -13.74 -0.62
CA GLY A 117 10.70 -15.08 -0.74
C GLY A 117 10.15 -15.95 -1.88
N ALA A 118 9.31 -15.39 -2.76
CA ALA A 118 8.95 -16.08 -4.00
C ALA A 118 10.16 -16.19 -4.94
N PRO A 119 10.23 -17.22 -5.81
CA PRO A 119 11.30 -17.34 -6.81
C PRO A 119 11.29 -16.22 -7.88
#